data_AF-A0A8J6DRW7-F1
#
_entry.id   AF-A0A8J6DRW7-F1
#
_cell.length_a   1.000
_cell.length_b   1.000
_cell.length_c   1.000
_cell.angle_alpha   90.00
_cell.angle_beta   90.00
_cell.angle_gamma   90.00
#
_symmetry.space_group_name_H-M   'P 1'
#
loop_
_entity.id
_entity.type
_entity.pdbx_description
1 polymer ?
#
loop_
_entity_poly.entity_id
_entity_poly.type
_entity_poly.pdbx_seq_one_letter_code
_entity_poly.pdbx_strand_id
1 'polypeptide(L)'
;DLAFTLEERQQLNIHGLLPPSFISQDVQVLRIMKNFERLKCDFDRYILLMDLQDRNEKLFYKVLMSDIEKFMPIVYTPTVGLACQQYSLAFRKP
;
A
#
# COMPACT_ATOMS: atom_id res chain seq x y z
N ASP A 1 0.76 -10.95 0.43
CA ASP A 1 1.41 -10.46 1.66
C ASP A 1 2.52 -11.45 2.04
N LEU A 2 3.73 -10.98 2.37
CA LEU A 2 4.87 -11.83 2.75
C LEU A 2 5.04 -11.92 4.28
N ALA A 3 4.15 -11.31 5.05
CA ALA A 3 4.17 -11.34 6.51
C ALA A 3 3.65 -12.66 7.08
N PHE A 4 2.91 -13.45 6.29
CA PHE A 4 2.42 -14.76 6.74
C PHE A 4 3.57 -15.70 7.06
N THR A 5 3.53 -16.29 8.27
CA THR A 5 4.49 -17.32 8.70
C THR A 5 4.33 -18.59 7.88
N LEU A 6 5.25 -19.54 8.03
CA LEU A 6 5.15 -20.82 7.32
C LEU A 6 3.89 -21.58 7.75
N GLU A 7 3.62 -21.58 9.05
CA GLU A 7 2.47 -22.24 9.68
C GLU A 7 1.16 -21.65 9.14
N GLU A 8 1.03 -20.32 9.13
CA GLU A 8 -0.15 -19.65 8.57
C GLU A 8 -0.35 -19.99 7.08
N ARG A 9 0.74 -20.02 6.30
CA ARG A 9 0.66 -20.37 4.87
C ARG A 9 0.18 -21.79 4.63
N GLN A 10 0.61 -22.74 5.47
CA GLN A 10 0.17 -24.12 5.41
C GLN A 10 -1.29 -24.26 5.83
N GLN A 11 -1.68 -23.64 6.95
CA GLN A 11 -3.04 -23.67 7.47
C GLN A 11 -4.06 -23.01 6.53
N LEU A 12 -3.68 -21.92 5.87
CA LEU A 12 -4.52 -21.20 4.91
C LEU A 12 -4.44 -21.76 3.48
N ASN A 13 -3.67 -22.82 3.25
CA ASN A 13 -3.45 -23.43 1.93
C ASN A 13 -2.93 -22.46 0.85
N ILE A 14 -2.06 -21.52 1.26
CA ILE A 14 -1.40 -20.56 0.37
C ILE A 14 0.11 -20.81 0.23
N HIS A 15 0.61 -21.89 0.84
CA HIS A 15 1.99 -22.34 0.64
C HIS A 15 2.21 -22.71 -0.85
N GLY A 16 3.30 -22.19 -1.45
CA GLY A 16 3.57 -22.31 -2.88
C GLY A 16 2.97 -21.20 -3.76
N LEU A 17 1.94 -20.48 -3.28
CA LEU A 17 1.36 -19.32 -4.00
C LEU A 17 2.10 -18.00 -3.70
N LEU A 18 2.92 -17.99 -2.66
CA LEU A 18 3.74 -16.85 -2.26
C LEU A 18 5.22 -17.18 -2.42
N PRO A 19 6.07 -16.20 -2.78
CA PRO A 19 7.53 -16.37 -2.79
C PRO A 19 8.06 -16.97 -1.48
N PRO A 20 9.15 -17.77 -1.52
CA PRO A 20 9.72 -18.45 -0.36
C PRO A 20 10.52 -17.50 0.55
N SER A 21 9.95 -16.35 0.87
CA SER A 21 10.53 -15.33 1.74
C SER A 21 9.48 -14.88 2.77
N PHE A 22 9.94 -14.62 3.99
CA PHE A 22 9.11 -14.16 5.11
C PHE A 22 9.59 -12.77 5.51
N ILE A 23 8.70 -11.78 5.48
CA ILE A 23 9.07 -10.38 5.63
C ILE A 23 8.16 -9.72 6.64
N SER A 24 8.75 -9.19 7.72
CA SER A 24 8.03 -8.45 8.74
C SER A 24 7.33 -7.23 8.16
N GLN A 25 6.23 -6.84 8.78
CA GLN A 25 5.44 -5.70 8.33
C GLN A 25 6.26 -4.40 8.34
N ASP A 26 7.24 -4.24 9.23
CA ASP A 26 8.12 -3.06 9.29
C ASP A 26 9.01 -2.96 8.06
N VAL A 27 9.57 -4.09 7.59
CA VAL A 27 10.33 -4.12 6.33
C VAL A 27 9.43 -3.84 5.13
N GLN A 28 8.18 -4.29 5.17
CA GLN A 28 7.20 -3.96 4.13
C GLN A 28 6.89 -2.45 4.11
N VAL A 29 6.71 -1.81 5.28
CA VAL A 29 6.55 -0.35 5.39
C VAL A 29 7.74 0.37 4.76
N LEU A 30 8.98 0.00 5.11
CA LEU A 30 10.19 0.60 4.54
C LEU A 30 10.24 0.51 3.00
N ARG A 31 9.75 -0.59 2.42
CA ARG A 31 9.66 -0.75 0.96
C ARG A 31 8.64 0.20 0.34
N ILE A 32 7.47 0.36 0.97
CA ILE A 32 6.46 1.33 0.52
C ILE A 32 7.01 2.75 0.63
N MET A 33 7.63 3.11 1.76
CA MET A 33 8.27 4.43 1.96
C MET A 33 9.27 4.72 0.84
N LYS A 34 10.17 3.79 0.54
CA LYS A 34 11.17 3.97 -0.52
C LYS A 34 10.55 4.18 -1.90
N ASN A 35 9.47 3.47 -2.21
CA ASN A 35 8.73 3.65 -3.47
C ASN A 35 8.00 4.98 -3.51
N PHE A 36 7.40 5.40 -2.39
CA PHE A 36 6.71 6.66 -2.24
C PHE A 36 7.65 7.87 -2.45
N GLU A 37 8.84 7.84 -1.84
CA GLU A 37 9.86 8.89 -2.01
C GLU A 37 10.38 9.03 -3.44
N ARG A 38 10.41 7.91 -4.18
CA ARG A 38 10.85 7.92 -5.59
C ARG A 38 9.86 8.63 -6.51
N LEU A 39 8.58 8.63 -6.15
CA LEU A 39 7.54 9.33 -6.90
C LEU A 39 7.62 10.83 -6.64
N LYS A 40 7.56 11.62 -7.71
CA LYS A 40 7.63 13.09 -7.65
C LYS A 40 6.26 13.76 -7.67
N CYS A 41 5.25 13.07 -8.19
CA CYS A 41 3.89 13.58 -8.34
C CYS A 41 3.01 13.01 -7.23
N ASP A 42 2.21 13.86 -6.59
CA ASP A 42 1.30 13.44 -5.53
C ASP A 42 0.14 12.58 -6.05
N PHE A 43 -0.26 12.76 -7.31
CA PHE A 43 -1.25 11.88 -7.95
C PHE A 43 -0.73 10.44 -8.09
N ASP A 44 0.54 10.25 -8.47
CA ASP A 44 1.14 8.91 -8.55
C ASP A 44 1.29 8.29 -7.15
N ARG A 45 1.62 9.11 -6.14
CA ARG A 45 1.68 8.68 -4.74
C ARG A 45 0.31 8.28 -4.22
N TYR A 46 -0.74 9.00 -4.59
CA TYR A 46 -2.12 8.63 -4.28
C TYR A 46 -2.46 7.27 -4.89
N ILE A 47 -2.17 7.06 -6.18
CA ILE A 47 -2.39 5.79 -6.86
C ILE A 47 -1.63 4.65 -6.15
N LEU A 48 -0.36 4.86 -5.76
CA LEU A 48 0.43 3.88 -5.00
C LEU A 48 -0.27 3.47 -3.69
N LEU A 49 -0.81 4.44 -2.94
CA LEU A 49 -1.46 4.20 -1.66
C LEU A 49 -2.83 3.55 -1.80
N MET A 50 -3.65 3.92 -2.78
CA MET A 50 -4.93 3.26 -3.05
C MET A 50 -4.72 1.81 -3.52
N ASP A 51 -3.74 1.58 -4.38
CA ASP A 51 -3.34 0.23 -4.82
C ASP A 51 -2.76 -0.61 -3.67
N LEU A 52 -2.22 0.02 -2.62
CA LEU A 52 -1.83 -0.66 -1.39
C LEU A 52 -3.07 -1.05 -0.55
N GLN A 53 -4.03 -0.13 -0.39
CA GLN A 53 -5.29 -0.38 0.31
C GLN A 53 -6.01 -1.60 -0.26
N ASP A 54 -6.13 -1.68 -1.59
CA ASP A 54 -6.78 -2.78 -2.32
C ASP A 54 -6.10 -4.15 -2.19
N ARG A 55 -4.81 -4.18 -1.85
CA ARG A 55 -4.01 -5.42 -1.77
C ARG A 55 -3.75 -5.88 -0.35
N ASN A 56 -3.55 -4.93 0.55
CA ASN A 56 -3.19 -5.19 1.94
C ASN A 56 -3.61 -4.01 2.82
N GLU A 57 -4.87 -4.02 3.22
CA GLU A 57 -5.47 -3.03 4.11
C GLU A 57 -4.69 -2.85 5.42
N LYS A 58 -4.22 -3.95 6.04
CA LYS A 58 -3.42 -3.88 7.27
C LYS A 58 -2.11 -3.12 7.08
N LEU A 59 -1.42 -3.36 5.96
CA LEU A 59 -0.19 -2.64 5.64
C LEU A 59 -0.47 -1.18 5.27
N PHE A 60 -1.55 -0.90 4.55
CA PHE A 60 -1.98 0.46 4.23
C PHE A 60 -2.13 1.32 5.49
N TYR A 61 -2.92 0.87 6.47
CA TYR A 61 -3.08 1.61 7.72
C TYR A 61 -1.78 1.74 8.51
N LYS A 62 -0.93 0.71 8.51
CA LYS A 62 0.37 0.80 9.17
C LYS A 62 1.30 1.83 8.52
N VAL A 63 1.28 1.96 7.20
CA VAL A 63 2.03 3.02 6.49
C VAL A 63 1.48 4.38 6.86
N LEU A 64 0.16 4.60 6.80
CA LEU A 64 -0.44 5.87 7.19
C LEU A 64 -0.10 6.27 8.63
N MET A 65 -0.18 5.33 9.57
CA MET A 65 0.15 5.56 10.97
C MET A 65 1.63 5.82 11.24
N SER A 66 2.53 5.45 10.32
CA SER A 66 3.97 5.68 10.49
C SER A 66 4.33 7.18 10.40
N ASP A 67 3.56 7.96 9.65
CA ASP A 67 3.72 9.41 9.51
C ASP A 67 2.42 10.02 8.94
N ILE A 68 1.42 10.19 9.81
CA ILE A 68 0.08 10.59 9.38
C ILE A 68 0.06 11.98 8.72
N GLU A 69 0.87 12.91 9.21
CA GLU A 69 0.94 14.28 8.70
C GLU A 69 1.47 14.30 7.26
N LYS A 70 2.41 13.42 6.94
CA LYS A 70 2.95 13.26 5.60
C LYS A 70 1.96 12.63 4.62
N PHE A 71 1.18 11.64 5.07
CA PHE A 71 0.32 10.88 4.16
C PHE A 71 -1.08 11.47 3.98
N MET A 72 -1.62 12.15 4.99
CA MET A 72 -2.99 12.68 4.93
C MET A 72 -3.24 13.63 3.74
N PRO A 73 -2.33 14.55 3.38
CA PRO A 73 -2.53 15.42 2.20
C PRO A 73 -2.56 14.66 0.87
N ILE A 74 -2.01 13.43 0.84
CA ILE A 74 -1.99 12.57 -0.34
C ILE A 74 -3.29 11.78 -0.44
N VAL A 75 -3.75 11.15 0.64
CA VAL A 75 -4.97 10.31 0.61
C VAL A 75 -6.27 11.11 0.79
N TYR A 76 -6.17 12.36 1.22
CA TYR A 76 -7.28 13.27 1.41
C TYR A 76 -7.05 14.58 0.65
N THR A 77 -7.56 15.70 1.15
CA THR A 77 -7.41 17.00 0.51
C THR A 77 -5.95 17.49 0.55
N PRO A 78 -5.43 18.05 -0.56
CA PRO A 78 -6.12 18.39 -1.81
C PRO A 78 -6.12 17.25 -2.87
N THR A 79 -5.27 16.24 -2.72
CA THR A 79 -4.96 15.26 -3.79
C THR A 79 -6.14 14.39 -4.17
N VAL A 80 -6.99 14.00 -3.21
CA VAL A 80 -8.20 13.23 -3.49
C VAL A 80 -9.15 13.99 -4.42
N GLY A 81 -9.20 15.33 -4.34
CA GLY A 81 -10.00 16.16 -5.22
C GLY A 81 -9.53 16.06 -6.68
N LEU A 82 -8.20 16.10 -6.89
CA LEU A 82 -7.60 15.87 -8.20
C LEU A 82 -7.89 14.45 -8.70
N ALA A 83 -7.81 13.46 -7.81
CA ALA A 83 -8.11 12.08 -8.17
C ALA A 83 -9.58 11.87 -8.56
N CYS A 84 -10.52 12.54 -7.90
CA CYS A 84 -11.92 12.54 -8.32
C CYS A 84 -12.12 13.17 -9.69
N GLN A 85 -11.43 14.28 -10.00
CA GLN A 85 -11.50 14.91 -11.33
C GLN A 85 -10.92 14.02 -12.43
N GLN A 86 -9.90 13.23 -12.10
CA GLN A 86 -9.20 12.32 -13.00
C GLN A 86 -9.56 10.85 -12.75
N TYR A 87 -10.77 10.58 -12.24
CA TYR A 87 -11.13 9.24 -11.75
C TYR A 87 -10.95 8.14 -12.79
N SER A 88 -11.26 8.41 -14.06
CA SER A 88 -11.06 7.45 -15.16
C SER A 88 -9.59 7.00 -15.31
N LEU A 89 -8.62 7.84 -14.94
CA LEU A 89 -7.19 7.52 -14.95
C LEU A 89 -6.75 6.84 -13.65
N ALA A 90 -7.40 7.16 -12.53
CA ALA A 90 -7.11 6.59 -11.21
C ALA A 90 -7.76 5.21 -10.97
N PHE A 91 -8.84 4.90 -11.68
CA PHE A 91 -9.64 3.69 -11.48
C PHE A 91 -8.84 2.41 -11.74
N ARG A 92 -8.90 1.47 -10.79
CA ARG A 92 -8.25 0.15 -10.91
C ARG A 92 -9.14 -1.00 -10.47
N LYS A 93 -9.80 -0.84 -9.33
CA LYS A 93 -10.78 -1.78 -8.78
C LYS A 93 -12.01 -1.00 -8.29
N PRO A 94 -13.21 -1.59 -8.41
CA PRO A 94 -14.45 -0.99 -7.91
C PRO A 94 -14.53 -1.03 -6.38
#